data_AF-A0A9D1FSX6-F1
#
_entry.id   AF-A0A9D1FSX6-F1
#
_cell.length_a   1.000
_cell.length_b   1.000
_cell.length_c   1.000
_cell.angle_alpha   90.00
_cell.angle_beta   90.00
_cell.angle_gamma   90.00
#
_symmetry.space_group_name_H-M   'P 1'
#
loop_
_entity.id
_entity.type
_entity.pdbx_description
1 polymer ?
#
loop_
_entity_poly.entity_id
_entity_poly.type
_entity_poly.pdbx_seq_one_letter_code
_entity_poly.pdbx_strand_id
1 'polypeptide(L)'
;MAQLRILPPAAKFLKKLKDKHLKALYQEAIDRILEDHTVGEAKTGDLAGIFGYDIYYNKTNYELAYTVEYVEEKVIVVIMAGTRENFYDELKRYMK
;
A
#
# COMPACT_ATOMS: atom_id res chain seq x y z
N MET A 1 2.69 19.53 -1.19
CA MET A 1 2.73 18.35 -0.30
C MET A 1 1.85 17.29 -0.95
N ALA A 2 2.21 16.01 -0.91
CA ALA A 2 1.33 14.98 -1.47
C ALA A 2 0.13 14.75 -0.55
N GLN A 3 -1.07 14.60 -1.11
CA GLN A 3 -2.25 14.24 -0.33
C GLN A 3 -2.32 12.72 -0.16
N LEU A 4 -2.79 12.25 1.00
CA LEU A 4 -2.99 10.84 1.28
C LEU A 4 -4.47 10.47 1.16
N ARG A 5 -4.78 9.44 0.38
CA ARG A 5 -6.10 8.80 0.34
C ARG A 5 -5.93 7.31 0.63
N ILE A 6 -6.73 6.77 1.55
CA ILE A 6 -6.70 5.34 1.90
C ILE A 6 -8.04 4.72 1.51
N LEU A 7 -8.01 3.71 0.65
CA LEU A 7 -9.21 2.99 0.21
C LEU A 7 -9.73 2.05 1.30
N PRO A 8 -11.03 1.69 1.27
CA PRO A 8 -11.64 0.84 2.29
C PRO A 8 -10.92 -0.49 2.57
N PRO A 9 -10.36 -1.23 1.59
CA PRO A 9 -9.64 -2.47 1.85
C PRO A 9 -8.42 -2.27 2.75
N ALA A 10 -7.54 -1.32 2.40
CA ALA A 10 -6.39 -0.95 3.22
C ALA A 10 -6.81 -0.46 4.61
N ALA A 11 -7.78 0.46 4.69
CA ALA A 11 -8.25 1.00 5.96
C ALA A 11 -8.80 -0.10 6.89
N LYS A 12 -9.54 -1.07 6.34
CA LYS A 12 -10.09 -2.21 7.08
C LYS A 12 -9.00 -3.12 7.63
N PHE A 13 -7.96 -3.40 6.84
CA PHE A 13 -6.82 -4.19 7.30
C PHE A 13 -6.05 -3.47 8.41
N LEU A 14 -5.63 -2.23 8.16
CA LEU A 14 -4.86 -1.42 9.12
C LEU A 14 -5.61 -1.20 10.44
N LYS A 15 -6.94 -1.06 10.40
CA LYS A 15 -7.78 -0.94 11.61
C LYS A 15 -7.86 -2.24 12.41
N LYS A 16 -7.77 -3.40 11.76
CA LYS A 16 -7.82 -4.73 12.41
C LYS A 16 -6.49 -5.15 13.03
N LEU A 17 -5.37 -4.53 12.65
CA LEU A 17 -4.07 -4.82 13.21
C LEU A 17 -4.03 -4.53 14.71
N LYS A 18 -3.78 -5.59 15.49
CA LYS A 18 -3.56 -5.50 16.95
C LYS A 18 -2.10 -5.27 17.31
N ASP A 19 -1.19 -5.72 16.45
CA ASP A 19 0.25 -5.54 16.65
C ASP A 19 0.62 -4.07 16.40
N LYS A 20 1.06 -3.40 17.47
CA LYS A 20 1.43 -1.98 17.44
C LYS A 20 2.71 -1.72 16.63
N HIS A 21 3.67 -2.65 16.63
CA HIS A 21 4.90 -2.51 15.86
C HIS A 21 4.61 -2.64 14.37
N LEU A 22 3.84 -3.65 13.96
CA LEU A 22 3.44 -3.79 12.57
C LEU A 22 2.65 -2.57 12.09
N LYS A 23 1.75 -2.04 12.92
CA LYS A 23 1.02 -0.81 12.59
C LYS A 23 1.95 0.40 12.42
N ALA A 24 2.99 0.53 13.25
CA ALA A 24 4.00 1.57 13.10
C ALA A 24 4.82 1.41 11.81
N LEU A 25 5.18 0.17 11.44
CA LEU A 25 5.88 -0.11 10.17
C LEU A 25 5.05 0.28 8.95
N TYR A 26 3.73 0.03 8.98
CA TYR A 26 2.84 0.51 7.92
C TYR A 26 2.74 2.04 7.87
N GLN A 27 2.70 2.70 9.02
CA GLN A 27 2.69 4.17 9.08
C GLN A 27 3.99 4.73 8.49
N GLU A 28 5.14 4.19 8.90
CA GLU A 28 6.44 4.60 8.38
C GLU A 28 6.55 4.37 6.86
N ALA A 29 6.03 3.25 6.36
CA ALA A 29 5.97 3.00 4.93
C ALA A 29 5.12 4.07 4.21
N ILE A 30 3.95 4.42 4.74
CA ILE A 30 3.08 5.46 4.17
C ILE A 30 3.78 6.82 4.18
N ASP A 31 4.45 7.17 5.28
CA ASP A 31 5.17 8.44 5.41
C ASP A 31 6.31 8.54 4.38
N ARG A 32 7.08 7.46 4.20
CA ARG A 32 8.12 7.37 3.16
C ARG A 32 7.55 7.50 1.75
N ILE A 33 6.41 6.87 1.46
CA ILE A 33 5.74 6.95 0.15
C ILE A 33 5.20 8.36 -0.11
N LEU A 34 4.74 9.07 0.92
CA LEU A 34 4.28 10.46 0.81
C LEU A 34 5.43 11.41 0.49
N GLU A 35 6.61 11.17 1.05
CA GLU A 35 7.84 11.90 0.71
C GLU A 35 8.31 11.57 -0.72
N ASP A 36 8.46 10.28 -1.02
CA ASP A 36 8.88 9.77 -2.31
C ASP A 36 8.12 8.48 -2.66
N HIS A 37 7.20 8.58 -3.62
CA HIS A 37 6.42 7.42 -4.05
C HIS A 37 7.24 6.40 -4.85
N THR A 38 8.47 6.71 -5.25
CA THR A 38 9.32 5.80 -6.04
C THR A 38 10.07 4.79 -5.18
N VAL A 39 9.95 4.89 -3.84
CA VAL A 39 10.51 3.93 -2.89
C VAL A 39 9.90 2.52 -2.99
N GLY A 40 8.70 2.42 -3.57
CA GLY A 40 8.07 1.14 -3.88
C GLY A 40 8.38 0.63 -5.29
N GLU A 41 8.12 -0.65 -5.51
CA GLU A 41 8.33 -1.30 -6.79
C GLU A 41 7.10 -1.13 -7.69
N ALA A 42 7.31 -0.50 -8.86
CA ALA A 42 6.28 -0.41 -9.89
C ALA A 42 5.92 -1.82 -10.40
N LYS A 43 4.64 -2.16 -10.34
CA LYS A 43 4.11 -3.41 -10.88
C LYS A 43 3.88 -3.27 -12.38
N THR A 44 3.87 -4.41 -13.06
CA THR A 44 3.74 -4.52 -14.52
C THR A 44 2.53 -5.38 -14.90
N GLY A 45 2.20 -5.43 -16.20
CA GLY A 45 1.07 -6.23 -16.71
C GLY A 45 -0.28 -5.70 -16.22
N ASP A 46 -1.16 -6.59 -15.74
CA ASP A 46 -2.51 -6.25 -15.25
C ASP A 46 -2.52 -5.22 -14.11
N LEU A 47 -1.39 -5.03 -13.43
CA LEU A 47 -1.24 -4.11 -12.30
C LEU A 47 -0.35 -2.89 -12.66
N ALA A 48 -0.14 -2.63 -13.94
CA ALA A 48 0.61 -1.46 -14.40
C ALA A 48 0.00 -0.17 -13.83
N GLY A 49 0.85 0.70 -13.26
CA GLY A 49 0.43 1.92 -12.57
C GLY A 49 0.20 1.77 -11.07
N ILE A 50 0.35 0.55 -10.52
CA ILE A 50 0.36 0.29 -9.08
C ILE A 50 1.80 0.08 -8.63
N PHE A 51 2.13 0.56 -7.44
CA PHE A 51 3.38 0.31 -6.74
C PHE A 51 3.13 -0.61 -5.55
N GLY A 52 4.09 -1.50 -5.27
CA GLY A 52 4.10 -2.34 -4.07
C GLY A 52 5.26 -1.97 -3.15
N TYR A 53 5.01 -1.97 -1.84
CA TYR A 53 6.04 -1.79 -0.81
C TYR A 53 6.01 -3.00 0.12
N ASP A 54 7.14 -3.72 0.22
CA ASP A 54 7.29 -4.91 1.04
C ASP A 54 7.73 -4.55 2.47
N ILE A 55 7.07 -5.14 3.46
CA ILE A 55 7.39 -5.01 4.89
C ILE A 55 7.65 -6.40 5.45
N TYR A 56 8.90 -6.69 5.81
CA TYR A 56 9.25 -7.94 6.48
C TYR A 56 9.20 -7.78 7.99
N TYR A 57 8.32 -8.51 8.65
CA TYR A 57 8.18 -8.46 10.10
C TYR A 57 7.75 -9.82 10.66
N ASN A 58 8.39 -10.24 11.76
CA ASN A 58 8.09 -11.49 12.46
C ASN A 58 8.01 -12.74 11.54
N LYS A 59 8.98 -12.88 10.62
CA LYS A 59 9.05 -13.96 9.62
C LYS A 59 7.88 -13.99 8.63
N THR A 60 7.13 -12.90 8.51
CA THR A 60 6.04 -12.74 7.55
C THR A 60 6.33 -11.57 6.61
N ASN A 61 6.09 -11.79 5.32
CA ASN A 61 6.11 -10.74 4.31
C ASN A 61 4.72 -10.12 4.21
N TYR A 62 4.66 -8.83 4.52
CA TYR A 62 3.50 -7.98 4.32
C TYR A 62 3.72 -7.09 3.11
N GLU A 63 2.64 -6.71 2.44
CA GLU A 63 2.69 -5.85 1.26
C GLU A 63 1.70 -4.69 1.42
N LEU A 64 2.07 -3.55 0.84
CA LEU A 64 1.27 -2.34 0.74
C LEU A 64 1.21 -1.93 -0.73
N ALA A 65 0.02 -1.88 -1.31
CA ALA A 65 -0.21 -1.46 -2.69
C ALA A 65 -0.75 -0.04 -2.71
N TYR A 66 -0.18 0.80 -3.56
CA TYR A 66 -0.61 2.18 -3.75
C TYR A 66 -0.48 2.62 -5.21
N THR A 67 -1.18 3.68 -5.58
CA THR A 67 -1.01 4.36 -6.86
C THR A 67 -0.84 5.86 -6.65
N VAL A 68 -0.40 6.54 -7.69
CA VAL A 68 -0.13 7.98 -7.68
C VAL A 68 -1.05 8.62 -8.71
N GLU A 69 -1.96 9.45 -8.23
CA GLU A 69 -2.85 10.24 -9.07
C GLU A 69 -2.37 11.69 -9.10
N TYR A 70 -2.52 12.35 -10.24
CA TYR A 70 -2.23 13.77 -10.42
C TYR A 70 -3.54 14.50 -10.69
N VAL A 71 -4.28 14.81 -9.63
CA VAL A 71 -5.56 15.55 -9.70
C VAL A 71 -5.34 16.91 -9.06
N GLU A 72 -4.97 17.90 -9.88
CA GLU A 72 -4.50 19.24 -9.49
C GLU A 72 -3.19 19.23 -8.67
N GLU A 73 -3.08 18.32 -7.71
CA GLU A 73 -1.90 18.01 -6.91
C GLU A 73 -1.60 16.50 -6.95
N LYS A 74 -0.42 16.13 -6.43
CA LYS A 74 0.02 14.74 -6.29
C LYS A 74 -0.75 14.06 -5.16
N VAL A 75 -1.50 13.01 -5.45
CA VAL A 75 -2.26 12.21 -4.47
C VAL A 75 -1.71 10.79 -4.43
N ILE A 76 -1.32 10.34 -3.24
CA ILE A 76 -0.99 8.94 -2.98
C ILE A 76 -2.26 8.22 -2.54
N VAL A 77 -2.67 7.23 -3.33
CA VAL A 77 -3.85 6.41 -3.04
C VAL A 77 -3.39 5.04 -2.57
N VAL A 78 -3.51 4.76 -1.27
CA VAL A 78 -3.25 3.44 -0.69
C VAL A 78 -4.44 2.54 -0.96
N ILE A 79 -4.23 1.49 -1.74
CA ILE A 79 -5.26 0.59 -2.25
C ILE A 79 -5.50 -0.56 -1.27
N MET A 80 -4.43 -1.27 -0.91
CA MET A 80 -4.52 -2.50 -0.13
C MET A 80 -3.28 -2.68 0.76
N ALA A 81 -3.49 -3.30 1.92
CA ALA A 81 -2.44 -3.73 2.84
C ALA A 81 -2.76 -5.15 3.29
N GLY A 82 -1.78 -6.05 3.35
CA GLY A 82 -2.03 -7.45 3.71
C GLY A 82 -0.79 -8.32 3.73
N THR A 83 -0.99 -9.62 3.97
CA THR A 83 0.05 -10.65 3.82
C THR A 83 0.13 -11.13 2.38
N ARG A 84 1.32 -11.52 1.92
CA ARG A 84 1.59 -11.85 0.50
C ARG A 84 0.75 -13.01 -0.06
N GLU A 85 0.31 -13.95 0.78
CA GLU A 85 -0.29 -15.23 0.36
C GLU A 85 -1.50 -15.09 -0.59
N ASN A 86 -2.34 -14.05 -0.42
CA ASN A 86 -3.48 -13.77 -1.31
C ASN A 86 -3.52 -12.33 -1.84
N PHE A 87 -2.44 -11.57 -1.61
CA PHE A 87 -2.43 -10.12 -1.82
C PHE A 87 -2.70 -9.74 -3.29
N TYR A 88 -2.00 -10.38 -4.22
CA TYR A 88 -2.10 -10.06 -5.65
C TYR A 88 -3.46 -10.43 -6.25
N ASP A 89 -4.04 -11.56 -5.83
CA ASP A 89 -5.35 -11.99 -6.33
C ASP A 89 -6.46 -11.08 -5.81
N GLU A 90 -6.41 -10.68 -4.54
CA GLU A 90 -7.35 -9.70 -3.97
C GLU A 90 -7.18 -8.33 -4.64
N LEU A 91 -5.95 -7.88 -4.86
CA LEU A 91 -5.65 -6.62 -5.53
C LEU A 91 -6.18 -6.62 -6.96
N LYS A 92 -5.92 -7.68 -7.76
CA LYS A 92 -6.44 -7.80 -9.13
C LYS A 92 -7.96 -7.82 -9.16
N ARG A 93 -8.62 -8.52 -8.23
CA ARG A 93 -10.09 -8.54 -8.11
C ARG A 93 -10.67 -7.18 -7.76
N TYR A 94 -9.95 -6.38 -6.97
CA TYR A 94 -10.39 -5.05 -6.57
C TYR A 94 -10.20 -4.00 -7.69
N MET A 95 -9.18 -4.19 -8.54
CA MET A 95 -8.87 -3.30 -9.67
C MET A 95 -9.72 -3.56 -10.93
N LYS A 96 -10.51 -4.63 -10.94
CA LYS A 96 -11.39 -5.02 -12.05
C LYS A 96 -12.78 -4.46 -11.87
#